data_AF-D2U1J9-F1
#
_entry.id   AF-D2U1J9-F1
#
_cell.length_a   1.000
_cell.length_b   1.000
_cell.length_c   1.000
_cell.angle_alpha   90.00
_cell.angle_beta   90.00
_cell.angle_gamma   90.00
#
_symmetry.space_group_name_H-M   'P 1'
#
loop_
_entity.id
_entity.type
_entity.pdbx_description
1 polymer ?
#
loop_
_entity_poly.entity_id
_entity_poly.type
_entity_poly.pdbx_seq_one_letter_code
_entity_poly.pdbx_strand_id
1 'polypeptide(L)'
;MSRNYADKLKAIRKAEGMTQKEFAEITGLSLGTIRNYEANQNEAKALIAEKTLQVPKFNKYTMWLMTDTTVPTSVQIAPDLSEIETTEITLKVKDGVPEISPKKAILTSLSTLNDKELKKLQNVLSRKGATFLMELLEQENQDLINLRGFRKFVALMLKDLDDQAVREIWDRIEQKNKGETDALPETMQKTS
;
A
#
# COMPACT_ATOMS: atom_id res chain seq x y z
N MET A 1 13.10 -17.28 -33.08
CA MET A 1 11.65 -17.35 -33.32
C MET A 1 11.17 -15.98 -33.73
N SER A 2 10.58 -15.84 -34.91
CA SER A 2 10.05 -14.55 -35.39
C SER A 2 8.85 -14.17 -34.53
N ARG A 3 8.91 -13.00 -33.86
CA ARG A 3 7.76 -12.45 -33.12
C ARG A 3 6.74 -11.99 -34.17
N ASN A 4 5.72 -12.81 -34.46
CA ASN A 4 4.67 -12.40 -35.39
C ASN A 4 3.74 -11.36 -34.73
N TYR A 5 4.13 -10.10 -34.79
CA TYR A 5 3.33 -8.99 -34.28
C TYR A 5 1.98 -8.85 -34.98
N ALA A 6 1.87 -9.29 -36.25
CA ALA A 6 0.63 -9.15 -37.01
C ALA A 6 -0.52 -9.95 -36.38
N ASP A 7 -0.25 -11.20 -36.00
CA ASP A 7 -1.24 -12.06 -35.35
C ASP A 7 -1.63 -11.53 -33.96
N LYS A 8 -0.65 -11.05 -33.19
CA LYS A 8 -0.89 -10.52 -31.85
C LYS A 8 -1.70 -9.23 -31.87
N LEU A 9 -1.39 -8.30 -32.77
CA LEU A 9 -2.15 -7.05 -32.93
C LEU A 9 -3.58 -7.32 -33.38
N LYS A 10 -3.77 -8.28 -34.29
CA LYS A 10 -5.10 -8.73 -34.71
C LYS A 10 -5.89 -9.34 -33.57
N ALA A 11 -5.24 -10.11 -32.69
CA ALA A 11 -5.86 -10.68 -31.50
C ALA A 11 -6.29 -9.58 -30.51
N ILE A 12 -5.45 -8.58 -30.25
CA ILE A 12 -5.79 -7.42 -29.40
C ILE A 12 -7.03 -6.70 -29.95
N ARG A 13 -7.04 -6.39 -31.25
CA ARG A 13 -8.19 -5.71 -31.88
C ARG A 13 -9.49 -6.50 -31.72
N LYS A 14 -9.42 -7.82 -31.96
CA LYS A 14 -10.58 -8.72 -31.82
C LYS A 14 -11.04 -8.85 -30.36
N ALA A 15 -10.12 -8.93 -29.41
CA ALA A 15 -10.43 -9.00 -27.98
C ALA A 15 -11.16 -7.73 -27.49
N GLU A 16 -10.85 -6.58 -28.08
CA GLU A 16 -11.50 -5.31 -27.77
C GLU A 16 -12.77 -5.05 -28.59
N GLY A 17 -13.18 -5.99 -29.46
CA GLY A 17 -14.39 -5.89 -30.27
C GLY A 17 -14.33 -4.81 -31.35
N MET A 18 -13.14 -4.36 -31.74
CA MET A 18 -12.98 -3.18 -32.60
C MET A 18 -12.91 -3.55 -34.09
N THR A 19 -13.49 -2.68 -34.92
CA THR A 19 -13.29 -2.71 -36.38
C THR A 19 -11.87 -2.24 -36.74
N GLN A 20 -11.41 -2.55 -37.96
CA GLN A 20 -10.11 -2.07 -38.44
C GLN A 20 -10.03 -0.54 -38.49
N LYS A 21 -11.16 0.14 -38.75
CA LYS A 21 -11.26 1.60 -38.80
C LYS A 21 -11.13 2.23 -37.42
N GLU A 22 -11.87 1.74 -36.44
CA GLU A 22 -11.77 2.23 -35.06
C GLU A 22 -10.37 1.99 -34.48
N PHE A 23 -9.77 0.84 -34.80
CA PHE A 23 -8.40 0.54 -34.37
C PHE A 23 -7.39 1.50 -35.01
N ALA A 24 -7.57 1.84 -36.30
CA ALA A 24 -6.76 2.83 -37.01
C ALA A 24 -6.83 4.22 -36.35
N GLU A 25 -8.06 4.68 -36.05
CA GLU A 25 -8.31 5.98 -35.44
C GLU A 25 -7.68 6.09 -34.05
N ILE A 26 -7.84 5.07 -33.20
CA ILE A 26 -7.33 5.11 -31.82
C ILE A 26 -5.81 4.97 -31.76
N THR A 27 -5.20 4.18 -32.65
CA THR A 27 -3.74 3.97 -32.67
C THR A 27 -2.98 5.01 -33.52
N GLY A 28 -3.69 5.87 -34.25
CA GLY A 28 -3.07 6.80 -35.21
C GLY A 28 -2.35 6.10 -36.36
N LEU A 29 -2.78 4.89 -36.71
CA LEU A 29 -2.26 4.11 -37.84
C LEU A 29 -3.15 4.32 -39.06
N SER A 30 -2.60 4.19 -40.27
CA SER A 30 -3.45 4.19 -41.46
C SER A 30 -4.20 2.87 -41.61
N LEU A 31 -5.46 2.93 -42.06
CA LEU A 31 -6.27 1.75 -42.33
C LEU A 31 -5.57 0.78 -43.30
N GLY A 32 -4.85 1.31 -44.29
CA GLY A 32 -4.04 0.53 -45.22
C GLY A 32 -2.93 -0.26 -44.52
N THR A 33 -2.28 0.32 -43.51
CA THR A 33 -1.23 -0.37 -42.72
C THR A 33 -1.82 -1.56 -41.97
N ILE A 34 -2.97 -1.37 -41.32
CA ILE A 34 -3.66 -2.44 -40.59
C ILE A 34 -4.10 -3.56 -41.53
N ARG A 35 -4.68 -3.19 -42.68
CA ARG A 35 -5.08 -4.17 -43.68
C ARG A 35 -3.90 -4.98 -44.21
N ASN A 36 -2.77 -4.34 -44.48
CA ASN A 36 -1.60 -4.99 -45.06
C ASN A 36 -0.95 -6.00 -44.11
N TYR A 37 -0.82 -5.68 -42.81
CA TYR A 37 -0.26 -6.65 -41.88
C TYR A 37 -1.27 -7.74 -41.47
N GLU A 38 -2.56 -7.43 -41.35
CA GLU A 38 -3.57 -8.45 -41.02
C GLU A 38 -3.83 -9.45 -42.16
N ALA A 39 -3.49 -9.06 -43.39
CA ALA A 39 -3.56 -9.88 -44.60
C ALA A 39 -2.24 -10.63 -44.89
N ASN A 40 -1.25 -10.57 -43.99
CA ASN A 40 0.09 -11.15 -44.17
C ASN A 40 0.82 -10.68 -45.44
N GLN A 41 0.45 -9.52 -45.98
CA GLN A 41 1.12 -8.94 -47.15
C GLN A 41 2.45 -8.29 -46.74
N ASN A 42 2.49 -7.69 -45.54
CA ASN A 42 3.70 -7.11 -44.96
C ASN A 42 3.79 -7.49 -43.48
N GLU A 43 4.98 -7.76 -42.98
CA GLU A 43 5.20 -7.98 -41.55
C GLU A 43 4.88 -6.72 -40.75
N ALA A 44 4.23 -6.89 -39.59
CA ALA A 44 4.03 -5.80 -38.66
C ALA A 44 5.37 -5.42 -38.02
N LYS A 45 5.85 -4.21 -38.32
CA LYS A 45 7.07 -3.67 -37.73
C LYS A 45 6.86 -3.35 -36.24
N ALA A 46 7.94 -3.39 -35.45
CA ALA A 46 7.92 -3.04 -34.03
C ALA A 46 7.29 -1.67 -33.74
N LEU A 47 7.45 -0.70 -34.66
CA LEU A 47 6.84 0.63 -34.58
C LEU A 47 5.30 0.59 -34.49
N ILE A 48 4.65 -0.40 -35.11
CA ILE A 48 3.19 -0.57 -35.07
C ILE A 48 2.76 -1.06 -33.68
N ALA A 49 3.54 -1.99 -33.11
CA ALA A 49 3.32 -2.46 -31.75
C ALA A 49 3.52 -1.33 -30.74
N GLU A 50 4.56 -0.52 -30.88
CA GLU A 50 4.82 0.64 -30.03
C GLU A 50 3.67 1.65 -30.07
N LYS A 51 3.21 2.06 -31.25
CA LYS A 51 2.04 2.94 -31.40
C LYS A 51 0.77 2.38 -30.76
N THR A 52 0.59 1.06 -30.83
CA THR A 52 -0.54 0.39 -30.16
C THR A 52 -0.38 0.48 -28.64
N LEU A 53 0.82 0.24 -28.10
CA LEU A 53 1.09 0.33 -26.66
C LEU A 53 1.12 1.76 -26.11
N GLN A 54 1.21 2.80 -26.94
CA GLN A 54 1.06 4.19 -26.48
C GLN A 54 -0.40 4.52 -26.08
N VAL A 55 -1.37 3.70 -26.51
CA VAL A 55 -2.77 3.88 -26.14
C VAL A 55 -3.02 3.27 -24.76
N PRO A 56 -3.48 4.05 -23.75
CA PRO A 56 -3.68 3.56 -22.39
C PRO A 56 -4.57 2.32 -22.29
N LYS A 57 -5.55 2.20 -23.19
CA LYS A 57 -6.48 1.06 -23.29
C LYS A 57 -5.76 -0.27 -23.57
N PHE A 58 -4.62 -0.24 -24.26
CA PHE A 58 -3.91 -1.44 -24.71
C PHE A 58 -2.70 -1.80 -23.83
N ASN A 59 -2.35 -1.00 -22.81
CA ASN A 59 -1.23 -1.27 -21.90
C ASN A 59 -1.32 -2.63 -21.18
N LYS A 60 -2.53 -3.13 -20.95
CA LYS A 60 -2.74 -4.46 -20.35
C LYS A 60 -2.20 -5.62 -21.19
N TYR A 61 -1.98 -5.41 -22.48
CA TYR A 61 -1.44 -6.42 -23.40
C TYR A 61 0.08 -6.34 -23.58
N THR A 62 0.78 -5.38 -22.97
CA THR A 62 2.21 -5.15 -23.16
C THR A 62 3.06 -6.40 -22.93
N MET A 63 2.89 -7.08 -21.78
CA MET A 63 3.66 -8.29 -21.46
C MET A 63 3.39 -9.41 -22.47
N TRP A 64 2.13 -9.62 -22.81
CA TRP A 64 1.75 -10.65 -23.77
C TRP A 64 2.29 -10.35 -25.18
N LEU A 65 2.23 -9.08 -25.61
CA LEU A 65 2.72 -8.64 -26.90
C LEU A 65 4.24 -8.82 -27.04
N MET A 66 4.98 -8.51 -25.98
CA MET A 66 6.45 -8.45 -26.00
C MET A 66 7.13 -9.77 -25.60
N THR A 67 6.59 -10.51 -24.63
CA THR A 67 7.23 -11.68 -24.00
C THR A 67 6.37 -12.95 -24.01
N ASP A 68 5.17 -12.93 -24.60
CA ASP A 68 4.22 -14.08 -24.61
C ASP A 68 3.81 -14.56 -23.21
N THR A 69 4.02 -13.73 -22.19
CA THR A 69 3.64 -14.02 -20.81
C THR A 69 2.46 -13.15 -20.39
N THR A 70 1.54 -13.73 -19.63
CA THR A 70 0.41 -13.01 -19.02
C THR A 70 0.65 -12.96 -17.52
N VAL A 71 0.66 -11.75 -16.95
CA VAL A 71 0.84 -11.56 -15.49
C VAL A 71 -0.28 -10.64 -15.00
N PRO A 72 -1.16 -11.10 -14.09
CA PRO A 72 -2.32 -10.31 -13.63
C PRO A 72 -1.92 -9.10 -12.77
N THR A 73 -0.68 -9.04 -12.30
CA THR A 73 -0.17 -7.96 -11.45
C THR A 73 1.22 -7.59 -11.94
N SER A 74 1.31 -6.78 -13.00
CA SER A 74 2.60 -6.28 -13.48
C SER A 74 2.94 -4.98 -12.78
N VAL A 75 3.89 -5.01 -11.84
CA VAL A 75 4.63 -3.80 -11.42
C VAL A 75 5.67 -3.57 -12.52
N GLN A 76 5.29 -2.87 -13.59
CA GLN A 76 6.23 -2.45 -14.62
C GLN A 76 7.09 -1.33 -14.05
N ILE A 77 8.40 -1.56 -13.97
CA ILE A 77 9.38 -0.61 -13.46
C ILE A 77 10.27 -0.24 -14.64
N ALA A 78 10.39 1.05 -14.94
CA ALA A 78 11.31 1.53 -15.97
C ALA A 78 12.77 1.29 -15.50
N PRO A 79 13.69 0.88 -16.39
CA PRO A 79 15.11 0.90 -16.07
C PRO A 79 15.51 2.36 -15.81
N ASP A 80 16.04 2.60 -14.61
CA ASP A 80 16.38 3.93 -14.09
C ASP A 80 17.43 4.60 -14.99
N LEU A 81 17.00 5.56 -15.79
CA LEU A 81 17.84 6.50 -16.51
C LEU A 81 17.40 7.90 -16.09
N SER A 82 17.89 8.30 -14.91
CA SER A 82 17.79 9.65 -14.34
C SER A 82 16.37 10.18 -14.10
N GLU A 83 16.05 10.32 -12.82
CA GLU A 83 15.04 11.24 -12.26
C GLU A 83 13.57 10.86 -12.50
N ILE A 84 13.02 10.10 -11.54
CA ILE A 84 11.57 9.92 -11.40
C ILE A 84 10.96 11.23 -10.88
N GLU A 85 10.46 12.05 -11.80
CA GLU A 85 9.43 13.05 -11.52
C GLU A 85 8.10 12.34 -11.19
N THR A 86 7.99 11.77 -9.99
CA THR A 86 6.69 11.60 -9.33
C THR A 86 6.55 12.69 -8.30
N THR A 87 5.86 13.77 -8.70
CA THR A 87 5.04 14.64 -7.86
C THR A 87 5.53 14.79 -6.41
N GLU A 88 6.38 15.80 -6.22
CA GLU A 88 6.74 16.42 -4.93
C GLU A 88 6.99 15.46 -3.76
N ILE A 89 8.08 14.70 -3.86
CA ILE A 89 8.78 14.20 -2.66
C ILE A 89 10.09 14.97 -2.59
N THR A 90 10.02 16.22 -2.13
CA THR A 90 11.22 17.00 -1.85
C THR A 90 11.94 16.33 -0.69
N LEU A 91 12.98 15.56 -1.01
CA LEU A 91 14.01 15.15 -0.07
C LEU A 91 14.71 16.41 0.42
N LYS A 92 14.25 16.98 1.52
CA LYS A 92 15.06 17.93 2.29
C LYS A 92 16.15 17.12 2.98
N VAL A 93 17.33 17.06 2.37
CA VAL A 93 18.53 16.54 3.02
C VAL A 93 19.02 17.62 3.98
N LYS A 94 19.00 17.32 5.29
CA LYS A 94 19.83 17.99 6.29
C LYS A 94 20.59 16.91 7.05
N ASP A 95 21.92 17.00 7.03
CA ASP A 95 22.84 16.35 7.97
C ASP A 95 22.89 14.80 7.98
N GLY A 96 23.23 14.18 6.84
CA GLY A 96 23.97 12.90 6.81
C GLY A 96 23.25 11.63 7.30
N VAL A 97 21.97 11.70 7.67
CA VAL A 97 21.13 10.54 7.99
C VAL A 97 20.04 10.45 6.92
N PRO A 98 19.82 9.30 6.25
CA PRO A 98 18.70 9.15 5.34
C PRO A 98 17.41 9.23 6.16
N GLU A 99 16.79 10.41 6.18
CA GLU A 99 15.45 10.62 6.73
C GLU A 99 14.47 9.91 5.81
N ILE A 100 14.27 8.62 6.06
CA ILE A 100 13.25 7.83 5.41
C ILE A 100 11.93 8.48 5.81
N SER A 101 11.28 9.16 4.86
CA SER A 101 9.95 9.73 5.06
C SER A 101 9.07 8.72 5.82
N PRO A 102 8.33 9.12 6.86
CA PRO A 102 7.50 8.20 7.65
C PRO A 102 6.57 7.37 6.76
N LYS A 103 6.13 7.94 5.63
CA LYS A 103 5.37 7.23 4.59
C LYS A 103 6.13 6.05 3.97
N LYS A 104 7.43 6.21 3.69
CA LYS A 104 8.29 5.15 3.13
C LYS A 104 8.58 4.05 4.18
N ALA A 105 8.75 4.43 5.44
CA ALA A 105 8.89 3.46 6.53
C ALA A 105 7.62 2.61 6.69
N ILE A 106 6.44 3.25 6.69
CA ILE A 106 5.15 2.55 6.78
C ILE A 106 4.95 1.61 5.59
N LEU A 107 5.23 2.05 4.36
CA LEU A 107 5.10 1.19 3.17
C LEU A 107 6.03 -0.02 3.21
N THR A 108 7.24 0.15 3.72
CA THR A 108 8.20 -0.96 3.88
C THR A 108 7.75 -1.93 4.97
N SER A 109 7.22 -1.42 6.08
CA SER A 109 6.63 -2.28 7.11
C SER A 109 5.41 -3.04 6.58
N LEU A 110 4.54 -2.39 5.81
CA LEU A 110 3.35 -3.03 5.21
C LEU A 110 3.71 -4.12 4.20
N SER A 111 4.79 -3.96 3.44
CA SER A 111 5.25 -5.00 2.50
C SER A 111 5.87 -6.23 3.17
N THR A 112 6.13 -6.18 4.49
CA THR A 112 6.59 -7.35 5.27
C THR A 112 5.45 -8.21 5.83
N LEU A 113 4.20 -7.74 5.80
CA LEU A 113 3.05 -8.51 6.28
C LEU A 113 2.61 -9.59 5.28
N ASN A 114 2.05 -10.68 5.79
CA ASN A 114 1.55 -11.78 4.97
C ASN A 114 0.16 -11.45 4.36
N ASP A 115 -0.22 -12.12 3.25
CA ASP A 115 -1.46 -11.84 2.50
C ASP A 115 -2.73 -11.95 3.36
N LYS A 116 -2.75 -12.87 4.34
CA LYS A 116 -3.86 -13.02 5.29
C LYS A 116 -3.98 -11.82 6.25
N GLU A 117 -2.86 -11.24 6.64
CA GLU A 117 -2.79 -10.10 7.55
C GLU A 117 -3.11 -8.82 6.80
N LEU A 118 -2.60 -8.67 5.57
CA LEU A 118 -2.95 -7.59 4.65
C LEU A 118 -4.45 -7.57 4.36
N LYS A 119 -5.08 -8.72 4.13
CA LYS A 119 -6.53 -8.80 3.89
C LYS A 119 -7.34 -8.40 5.12
N LYS A 120 -6.89 -8.78 6.33
CA LYS A 120 -7.53 -8.35 7.58
C LYS A 120 -7.39 -6.84 7.78
N LEU A 121 -6.19 -6.31 7.57
CA LEU A 121 -5.90 -4.88 7.67
C LEU A 121 -6.72 -4.08 6.64
N GLN A 122 -6.79 -4.56 5.40
CA GLN A 122 -7.62 -3.99 4.34
C GLN A 122 -9.09 -3.91 4.77
N ASN A 123 -9.65 -4.99 5.34
CA ASN A 123 -11.04 -5.01 5.77
C ASN A 123 -11.34 -3.98 6.88
N VAL A 124 -10.40 -3.78 7.80
CA VAL A 124 -10.51 -2.80 8.89
C VAL A 124 -10.39 -1.37 8.32
N LEU A 125 -9.39 -1.12 7.47
CA LEU A 125 -9.15 0.20 6.89
C LEU A 125 -10.23 0.63 5.88
N SER A 126 -10.87 -0.32 5.18
CA SER A 126 -11.84 0.00 4.13
C SER A 126 -13.15 0.59 4.66
N ARG A 127 -13.47 0.43 5.95
CA ARG A 127 -14.73 0.91 6.54
C ARG A 127 -14.58 2.21 7.35
N LYS A 128 -13.49 2.34 8.10
CA LYS A 128 -13.23 3.49 8.99
C LYS A 128 -11.74 3.83 9.08
N GLY A 129 -10.99 3.67 7.99
CA GLY A 129 -9.53 3.67 8.01
C GLY A 129 -8.89 4.92 8.62
N ALA A 130 -9.31 6.11 8.21
CA ALA A 130 -8.72 7.35 8.74
C ALA A 130 -9.02 7.54 10.24
N THR A 131 -10.26 7.29 10.67
CA THR A 131 -10.67 7.40 12.07
C THR A 131 -9.98 6.37 12.95
N PHE A 132 -9.89 5.12 12.48
CA PHE A 132 -9.20 4.05 13.20
C PHE A 132 -7.71 4.31 13.33
N LEU A 133 -7.06 4.87 12.30
CA LEU A 133 -5.64 5.24 12.39
C LEU A 133 -5.41 6.40 13.37
N MET A 134 -6.34 7.34 13.48
CA MET A 134 -6.27 8.39 14.50
C MET A 134 -6.45 7.82 15.92
N GLU A 135 -7.46 6.97 16.11
CA GLU A 135 -7.72 6.28 17.38
C GLU A 135 -6.53 5.40 17.79
N LEU A 136 -5.91 4.72 16.82
CA LEU A 136 -4.70 3.94 17.05
C LEU A 136 -3.52 4.82 17.50
N LEU A 137 -3.42 6.07 17.04
CA LEU A 137 -2.35 7.00 17.42
C LEU A 137 -2.57 7.66 18.79
N GLU A 138 -3.73 7.46 19.43
CA GLU A 138 -3.97 7.97 20.78
C GLU A 138 -3.05 7.28 21.79
N GLN A 139 -2.48 8.07 22.70
CA GLN A 139 -1.47 7.62 23.65
C GLN A 139 -2.00 6.50 24.57
N GLU A 140 -3.24 6.63 25.05
CA GLU A 140 -3.87 5.63 25.92
C GLU A 140 -4.00 4.27 25.22
N ASN A 141 -4.34 4.26 23.92
CA ASN A 141 -4.44 3.04 23.13
C ASN A 141 -3.07 2.42 22.85
N GLN A 142 -2.06 3.24 22.59
CA GLN A 142 -0.67 2.77 22.48
C GLN A 142 -0.17 2.17 23.79
N ASP A 143 -0.48 2.78 24.93
CA ASP A 143 -0.10 2.28 26.24
C ASP A 143 -0.80 0.94 26.54
N LEU A 144 -2.07 0.80 26.18
CA LEU A 144 -2.81 -0.48 26.26
C LEU A 144 -2.23 -1.57 25.35
N ILE A 145 -1.89 -1.23 24.10
CA ILE A 145 -1.26 -2.17 23.15
C ILE A 145 0.12 -2.62 23.64
N ASN A 146 0.85 -1.72 24.29
CA ASN A 146 2.18 -1.98 24.82
C ASN A 146 2.19 -2.70 26.17
N LEU A 147 1.03 -2.99 26.78
CA LEU A 147 0.95 -3.80 27.99
C LEU A 147 1.57 -5.18 27.77
N ARG A 148 2.43 -5.61 28.69
CA ARG A 148 3.11 -6.91 28.66
C ARG A 148 2.89 -7.69 29.95
N GLY A 149 3.02 -9.01 29.85
CA GLY A 149 2.98 -9.92 31.00
C GLY A 149 1.68 -9.80 31.82
N PHE A 150 1.82 -9.74 33.15
CA PHE A 150 0.70 -9.71 34.09
C PHE A 150 -0.24 -8.52 33.86
N ARG A 151 0.27 -7.35 33.46
CA ARG A 151 -0.57 -6.17 33.20
C ARG A 151 -1.52 -6.40 32.01
N LYS A 152 -1.04 -7.08 30.96
CA LYS A 152 -1.90 -7.46 29.82
C LYS A 152 -2.97 -8.48 30.23
N PHE A 153 -2.62 -9.43 31.07
CA PHE A 153 -3.56 -10.43 31.59
C PHE A 153 -4.66 -9.78 32.42
N VAL A 154 -4.30 -8.88 33.34
CA VAL A 154 -5.26 -8.11 34.14
C VAL A 154 -6.16 -7.24 33.25
N ALA A 155 -5.59 -6.54 32.27
CA ALA A 155 -6.38 -5.75 31.32
C ALA A 155 -7.38 -6.60 30.51
N LEU A 156 -7.01 -7.84 30.14
CA LEU A 156 -7.93 -8.77 29.49
C LEU A 156 -9.01 -9.26 30.45
N MET A 157 -8.69 -9.53 31.71
CA MET A 157 -9.70 -9.93 32.70
C MET A 157 -10.69 -8.80 33.01
N LEU A 158 -10.23 -7.55 33.06
CA LEU A 158 -11.09 -6.38 33.27
C LEU A 158 -12.18 -6.23 32.20
N LYS A 159 -11.96 -6.76 30.98
CA LYS A 159 -12.98 -6.76 29.93
C LYS A 159 -14.19 -7.63 30.27
N ASP A 160 -13.97 -8.71 31.00
CA ASP A 160 -14.99 -9.72 31.31
C ASP A 160 -15.55 -9.56 32.74
N LEU A 161 -15.04 -8.61 33.52
CA LEU A 161 -15.54 -8.25 34.85
C LEU A 161 -16.80 -7.36 34.74
N ASP A 162 -17.66 -7.45 35.75
CA ASP A 162 -18.78 -6.53 35.92
C ASP A 162 -18.32 -5.15 36.41
N ASP A 163 -19.04 -4.10 35.99
CA ASP A 163 -18.69 -2.71 36.31
C ASP A 163 -18.62 -2.44 37.83
N GLN A 164 -19.37 -3.19 38.64
CA GLN A 164 -19.36 -3.05 40.10
C GLN A 164 -18.05 -3.57 40.69
N ALA A 165 -17.58 -4.75 40.26
CA ALA A 165 -16.27 -5.26 40.65
C ALA A 165 -15.11 -4.38 40.17
N VAL A 166 -15.20 -3.80 38.96
CA VAL A 166 -14.18 -2.87 38.44
C VAL A 166 -14.09 -1.61 39.31
N ARG A 167 -15.24 -1.04 39.72
CA ARG A 167 -15.30 0.13 40.62
C ARG A 167 -14.71 -0.18 42.00
N GLU A 168 -14.99 -1.36 42.55
CA GLU A 168 -14.42 -1.76 43.84
C GLU A 168 -12.89 -1.92 43.79
N ILE A 169 -12.36 -2.47 42.68
CA ILE A 169 -10.91 -2.55 42.44
C ILE A 169 -10.30 -1.15 42.35
N TRP A 170 -10.96 -0.24 41.62
CA TRP A 170 -10.53 1.15 41.52
C TRP A 170 -10.49 1.83 42.89
N ASP A 171 -11.57 1.74 43.67
CA ASP A 171 -11.68 2.37 44.99
C ASP A 171 -10.57 1.89 45.94
N ARG A 172 -10.25 0.59 45.90
CA ARG A 172 -9.15 0.02 46.70
C ARG A 172 -7.78 0.54 46.27
N ILE A 173 -7.55 0.70 44.97
CA ILE A 173 -6.29 1.25 44.44
C ILE A 173 -6.17 2.73 44.80
N GLU A 174 -7.26 3.50 44.68
CA GLU A 174 -7.28 4.91 45.00
C GLU A 174 -7.02 5.16 46.50
N GLN A 175 -7.64 4.37 47.38
CA GLN A 175 -7.40 4.45 48.83
C GLN A 175 -5.95 4.08 49.18
N LYS A 176 -5.38 3.06 48.54
CA LYS A 176 -3.98 2.68 48.73
C LYS A 176 -3.03 3.79 48.31
N ASN A 177 -3.27 4.41 47.16
CA ASN A 177 -2.43 5.50 46.65
C ASN A 177 -2.54 6.77 47.53
N LYS A 178 -3.72 7.05 48.11
CA LYS A 178 -3.89 8.15 49.09
C LYS A 178 -3.17 7.87 50.42
N GLY A 179 -3.16 6.62 50.88
CA GLY A 179 -2.43 6.23 52.10
C GLY A 179 -0.90 6.27 51.96
N GLU A 180 -0.38 6.10 50.74
CA GLU A 180 1.07 6.14 50.45
C GLU A 180 1.61 7.58 50.37
N THR A 181 0.76 8.56 50.00
CA THR A 181 1.12 9.98 49.98
C THR A 181 1.18 10.64 51.36
N ASP A 182 0.48 10.09 52.36
CA ASP A 182 0.49 10.58 53.75
C ASP A 182 1.65 9.99 54.59
N ALA A 183 2.50 9.13 54.01
CA ALA A 183 3.55 8.39 54.72
C ALA A 183 5.00 8.80 54.32
N LEU A 184 5.25 10.07 53.98
CA LEU A 184 6.61 10.60 53.86
C LEU A 184 7.16 11.00 55.26
N PRO A 185 8.35 10.53 55.67
CA PRO A 185 8.84 10.72 57.03
C PRO A 185 9.29 12.18 57.28
N GLU A 186 8.90 12.71 58.44
CA GLU A 186 9.50 13.88 59.09
C GLU A 186 10.99 13.62 59.39
N THR A 187 11.86 13.80 58.40
CA THR A 187 13.29 13.95 58.67
C THR A 187 13.84 15.08 57.81
N MET A 188 13.67 16.31 58.30
CA MET A 188 14.68 17.38 58.33
C MET A 188 14.16 18.54 59.21
N GLN A 189 14.00 18.28 60.51
CA GLN A 189 14.19 19.32 61.51
C GLN A 189 15.69 19.34 61.87
N LYS A 190 16.26 20.55 61.91
CA LYS A 190 17.64 20.92 62.30
C LYS A 190 18.71 20.64 61.22
N THR A 191 19.21 21.68 60.59
CA THR A 191 20.36 22.46 61.10
C THR A 191 20.60 23.70 60.22
N SER A 192 20.73 24.84 60.92
CA SER A 192 21.38 26.11 60.55
C SER A 192 20.78 26.98 59.45
#